data_AF-A0A4R6T4V4-F1
#
_entry.id   AF-A0A4R6T4V4-F1
#
_cell.length_a   1.000
_cell.length_b   1.000
_cell.length_c   1.000
_cell.angle_alpha   90.00
_cell.angle_beta   90.00
_cell.angle_gamma   90.00
#
_symmetry.space_group_name_H-M   'P 1'
#
loop_
_entity.id
_entity.type
_entity.pdbx_description
1 polymer ?
#
loop_
_entity_poly.entity_id
_entity_poly.type
_entity_poly.pdbx_seq_one_letter_code
_entity_poly.pdbx_strand_id
1 'polypeptide(L)'
;MENKFLRSILVLFFLAPMNVAFAQTTPNSPSYFSGSYSQQPIISFKEGFFNKTTYFLDGEKSSPKQVAALLNSVQNEDFKFEGYQRKKNWGNGIRLSGIAITIGSIAYLFTNEITPANVRPWFCASFGGGVLQSTGNILVGDSERRIQSTINDFNAYHYSGGEEVFLSMDESAGFFGSKIDIYEGPMKLDKSQVMSRMQSKPEVRELYDKIFSRQKVSTVAQVANTAVQFGIIFFALASEPQSSALNKTLIPLTMTGIGLNIFSGAYDRKTRNLTREALLLYNYE
;
A
#
# COMPACT_ATOMS: atom_id res chain seq x y z
N MET A 1 20.33 3.52 -35.85
CA MET A 1 19.00 3.76 -35.24
C MET A 1 18.93 3.39 -33.75
N GLU A 2 20.06 3.07 -33.09
CA GLU A 2 20.08 2.56 -31.69
C GLU A 2 19.97 3.62 -30.59
N ASN A 3 20.40 4.87 -30.84
CA ASN A 3 20.58 5.85 -29.76
C ASN A 3 19.25 6.49 -29.27
N LYS A 4 18.21 6.47 -30.10
CA LYS A 4 16.87 6.99 -29.72
C LYS A 4 16.11 5.98 -28.87
N PHE A 5 16.23 4.69 -29.15
CA PHE A 5 15.56 3.63 -28.39
C PHE A 5 16.15 3.50 -26.97
N LEU A 6 17.48 3.57 -26.84
CA LEU A 6 18.18 3.58 -25.55
C LEU A 6 17.81 4.81 -24.71
N ARG A 7 17.73 5.99 -25.33
CA ARG A 7 17.26 7.22 -24.67
C ARG A 7 15.80 7.14 -24.28
N SER A 8 14.92 6.56 -25.11
CA SER A 8 13.51 6.34 -24.76
C SER A 8 13.34 5.33 -23.62
N ILE A 9 14.18 4.29 -23.54
CA ILE A 9 14.20 3.35 -22.41
C ILE A 9 14.72 4.02 -21.14
N LEU A 10 15.76 4.86 -21.23
CA LEU A 10 16.26 5.65 -20.09
C LEU A 10 15.25 6.69 -19.60
N VAL A 11 14.48 7.30 -20.49
CA VAL A 11 13.38 8.22 -20.15
C VAL A 11 12.19 7.45 -19.57
N LEU A 12 11.84 6.30 -20.15
CA LEU A 12 10.88 5.35 -19.58
C LEU A 12 11.37 4.72 -18.27
N PHE A 13 12.66 4.77 -17.95
CA PHE A 13 13.28 4.29 -16.71
C PHE A 13 13.21 5.33 -15.59
N PHE A 14 13.28 6.63 -15.91
CA PHE A 14 12.92 7.71 -14.98
C PHE A 14 11.40 7.79 -14.73
N LEU A 15 10.59 7.30 -15.67
CA LEU A 15 9.13 7.24 -15.57
C LEU A 15 8.57 5.86 -15.20
N ALA A 16 9.41 4.82 -15.23
CA ALA A 16 9.05 3.49 -14.76
C ALA A 16 8.87 3.60 -13.27
N PRO A 17 7.80 3.02 -12.72
CA PRO A 17 7.53 3.21 -11.34
C PRO A 17 8.52 2.33 -10.57
N MET A 18 9.64 2.94 -10.17
CA MET A 18 9.93 2.97 -8.75
C MET A 18 8.58 3.14 -8.03
N ASN A 19 8.35 2.50 -6.89
CA ASN A 19 7.24 2.92 -6.04
C ASN A 19 7.53 4.34 -5.53
N VAL A 20 7.65 5.33 -6.43
CA VAL A 20 7.52 6.75 -6.20
C VAL A 20 6.06 6.89 -5.85
N ALA A 21 5.78 6.52 -4.62
CA ALA A 21 4.64 7.02 -3.93
C ALA A 21 4.85 8.54 -4.00
N PHE A 22 4.10 9.22 -4.87
CA PHE A 22 4.14 10.67 -4.93
C PHE A 22 3.65 11.14 -3.57
N ALA A 23 4.44 12.01 -2.92
CA ALA A 23 4.04 12.62 -1.67
C ALA A 23 2.76 13.43 -1.92
N GLN A 24 1.62 12.82 -1.65
CA GLN A 24 0.35 13.52 -1.55
C GLN A 24 0.18 13.85 -0.07
N THR A 25 0.44 15.11 0.27
CA THR A 25 0.00 15.70 1.52
C THR A 25 -1.52 15.84 1.48
N THR A 26 -2.24 15.20 2.40
CA THR A 26 -3.67 15.47 2.58
C THR A 26 -3.82 16.93 3.04
N PRO A 27 -4.51 17.80 2.28
CA PRO A 27 -4.60 19.21 2.66
C PRO A 27 -5.59 19.49 3.79
N ASN A 28 -6.48 18.56 4.13
CA ASN A 28 -7.63 18.85 4.98
C ASN A 28 -7.78 17.79 6.06
N SER A 29 -7.27 18.07 7.25
CA SER A 29 -7.78 17.47 8.49
C SER A 29 -8.86 18.40 9.03
N PRO A 30 -10.13 17.95 9.10
CA PRO A 30 -11.17 18.66 9.85
C PRO A 30 -10.78 18.82 11.32
N SER A 31 -11.18 19.95 11.93
CA SER A 31 -11.15 20.13 13.38
C SER A 31 -12.42 19.55 13.99
N TYR A 32 -12.35 18.36 14.61
CA TYR A 32 -13.50 17.57 15.04
C TYR A 32 -14.13 17.98 16.39
N PHE A 33 -14.26 19.27 16.69
CA PHE A 33 -14.77 19.67 18.02
C PHE A 33 -15.82 20.78 17.96
N SER A 34 -17.09 20.38 17.78
CA SER A 34 -18.25 21.03 18.39
C SER A 34 -19.53 20.19 18.18
N GLY A 35 -19.87 19.28 19.10
CA GLY A 35 -21.16 18.58 19.04
C GLY A 35 -21.32 17.45 20.06
N SER A 36 -22.57 17.11 20.38
CA SER A 36 -22.91 15.89 21.14
C SER A 36 -22.96 14.70 20.19
N TYR A 37 -22.24 13.64 20.56
CA TYR A 37 -21.96 12.44 19.77
C TYR A 37 -23.17 11.50 19.64
N SER A 38 -23.26 10.77 18.52
CA SER A 38 -24.37 9.85 18.23
C SER A 38 -23.99 8.39 18.53
N GLN A 39 -24.94 7.55 18.97
CA GLN A 39 -24.72 6.11 19.24
C GLN A 39 -24.61 5.25 17.96
N GLN A 40 -23.86 5.70 16.95
CA GLN A 40 -23.66 4.94 15.71
C GLN A 40 -22.54 3.89 15.89
N PRO A 41 -22.60 2.76 15.16
CA PRO A 41 -21.62 1.70 15.27
C PRO A 41 -20.25 2.16 14.75
N ILE A 42 -19.17 1.70 15.39
CA ILE A 42 -17.80 1.97 15.01
C ILE A 42 -17.47 1.21 13.74
N ILE A 43 -16.99 1.92 12.72
CA ILE A 43 -16.55 1.30 11.47
C ILE A 43 -15.06 0.97 11.60
N SER A 44 -14.71 -0.31 11.53
CA SER A 44 -13.31 -0.74 11.43
C SER A 44 -13.07 -1.59 10.18
N PHE A 45 -11.80 -1.76 9.80
CA PHE A 45 -11.48 -2.58 8.64
C PHE A 45 -10.11 -3.23 8.72
N LYS A 46 -10.00 -4.39 8.07
CA LYS A 46 -8.75 -5.16 7.93
C LYS A 46 -8.43 -5.35 6.45
N GLU A 47 -7.20 -5.04 6.06
CA GLU A 47 -6.67 -5.33 4.73
C GLU A 47 -6.33 -6.82 4.63
N GLY A 48 -6.98 -7.52 3.69
CA GLY A 48 -6.68 -8.91 3.38
C GLY A 48 -5.60 -9.07 2.30
N PHE A 49 -5.37 -10.33 1.91
CA PHE A 49 -4.50 -10.65 0.78
C PHE A 49 -5.05 -10.03 -0.52
N PHE A 50 -4.16 -9.58 -1.41
CA PHE A 50 -4.53 -8.79 -2.60
C PHE A 50 -5.38 -7.53 -2.30
N ASN A 51 -5.18 -6.86 -1.17
CA ASN A 51 -5.89 -5.62 -0.79
C ASN A 51 -7.42 -5.75 -0.84
N LYS A 52 -7.94 -6.96 -0.60
CA LYS A 52 -9.35 -7.16 -0.35
C LYS A 52 -9.63 -6.74 1.09
N THR A 53 -10.26 -5.57 1.26
CA THR A 53 -10.64 -5.09 2.59
C THR A 53 -11.88 -5.81 3.08
N THR A 54 -11.83 -6.23 4.34
CA THR A 54 -13.00 -6.68 5.09
C THR A 54 -13.35 -5.58 6.08
N TYR A 55 -14.60 -5.14 6.06
CA TYR A 55 -15.13 -4.13 6.95
C TYR A 55 -15.84 -4.79 8.12
N PHE A 56 -15.91 -4.07 9.23
CA PHE A 56 -16.61 -4.47 10.43
C PHE A 56 -17.38 -3.28 11.00
N LEU A 57 -18.57 -3.54 11.53
CA LEU A 57 -19.38 -2.61 12.31
C LEU A 57 -19.44 -3.18 13.73
N ASP A 58 -18.90 -2.46 14.72
CA ASP A 58 -18.78 -2.94 16.12
C ASP A 58 -18.16 -4.36 16.24
N GLY A 59 -17.18 -4.67 15.38
CA GLY A 59 -16.51 -5.97 15.35
C GLY A 59 -17.23 -7.05 14.54
N GLU A 60 -18.47 -6.83 14.11
CA GLU A 60 -19.19 -7.75 13.23
C GLU A 60 -18.86 -7.51 11.76
N LYS A 61 -18.55 -8.58 11.03
CA LYS A 61 -18.18 -8.48 9.61
C LYS A 61 -19.32 -7.91 8.77
N SER A 62 -19.03 -6.86 8.02
CA SER A 62 -20.01 -6.16 7.18
C SER A 62 -19.57 -6.02 5.73
N SER A 63 -20.55 -5.87 4.85
CA SER A 63 -20.32 -5.61 3.43
C SER A 63 -20.03 -4.13 3.17
N PRO A 64 -19.29 -3.79 2.09
CA PRO A 64 -19.09 -2.39 1.71
C PRO A 64 -20.39 -1.62 1.48
N LYS A 65 -21.46 -2.30 1.05
CA LYS A 65 -22.79 -1.70 0.86
C LYS A 65 -23.43 -1.28 2.19
N GLN A 66 -23.28 -2.11 3.24
CA GLN A 66 -23.78 -1.77 4.57
C GLN A 66 -23.01 -0.59 5.17
N VAL A 67 -21.68 -0.58 5.00
CA VAL A 67 -20.83 0.56 5.42
C VAL A 67 -21.24 1.84 4.67
N ALA A 68 -21.42 1.76 3.35
CA ALA A 68 -21.90 2.89 2.55
C ALA A 68 -23.28 3.38 3.00
N ALA A 69 -24.23 2.46 3.26
CA ALA A 69 -25.56 2.81 3.72
C ALA A 69 -25.53 3.50 5.09
N LEU A 70 -24.66 3.05 6.01
CA LEU A 70 -24.46 3.69 7.30
C LEU A 70 -23.87 5.10 7.13
N LEU A 71 -22.80 5.24 6.35
CA LEU A 71 -22.20 6.55 6.07
C LEU A 71 -23.24 7.51 5.45
N ASN A 72 -23.99 7.04 4.46
CA ASN A 72 -25.03 7.83 3.78
C ASN A 72 -26.29 8.09 4.64
N SER A 73 -26.46 7.37 5.76
CA SER A 73 -27.56 7.62 6.68
C SER A 73 -27.38 8.91 7.47
N VAL A 74 -26.14 9.42 7.55
CA VAL A 74 -25.82 10.72 8.14
C VAL A 74 -26.10 11.81 7.12
N GLN A 75 -27.24 12.48 7.26
CA GLN A 75 -27.75 13.46 6.28
C GLN A 75 -26.90 14.73 6.15
N ASN A 76 -25.98 15.00 7.08
CA ASN A 76 -25.24 16.26 7.14
C ASN A 76 -23.87 16.21 6.46
N GLU A 77 -23.39 15.04 6.01
CA GLU A 77 -22.09 14.89 5.34
C GLU A 77 -22.17 14.01 4.09
N ASP A 78 -21.56 14.45 2.99
CA ASP A 78 -21.48 13.70 1.74
C ASP A 78 -20.23 12.81 1.73
N PHE A 79 -20.31 11.67 2.41
CA PHE A 79 -19.22 10.69 2.45
C PHE A 79 -19.07 9.98 1.10
N LYS A 80 -18.02 10.31 0.34
CA LYS A 80 -17.74 9.75 -1.00
C LYS A 80 -17.21 8.29 -1.00
N PHE A 81 -17.62 7.48 -0.04
CA PHE A 81 -17.12 6.11 0.17
C PHE A 81 -17.35 5.21 -1.05
N GLU A 82 -18.54 5.21 -1.65
CA GLU A 82 -18.84 4.34 -2.79
C GLU A 82 -17.97 4.63 -4.01
N GLY A 83 -17.73 5.92 -4.28
CA GLY A 83 -16.86 6.37 -5.37
C GLY A 83 -15.44 5.85 -5.20
N TYR A 84 -14.90 5.93 -3.98
CA TYR A 84 -13.58 5.41 -3.65
C TYR A 84 -13.53 3.88 -3.66
N GLN A 85 -14.57 3.20 -3.18
CA GLN A 85 -14.67 1.75 -3.22
C GLN A 85 -14.71 1.23 -4.66
N ARG A 86 -15.41 1.92 -5.56
CA ARG A 86 -15.42 1.59 -6.99
C ARG A 86 -14.04 1.80 -7.61
N LYS A 87 -13.38 2.94 -7.33
CA LYS A 87 -12.02 3.22 -7.80
C LYS A 87 -11.02 2.16 -7.32
N LYS A 88 -11.14 1.72 -6.07
CA LYS A 88 -10.36 0.63 -5.50
C LYS A 88 -10.55 -0.68 -6.26
N ASN A 89 -11.80 -1.06 -6.56
CA ASN A 89 -12.09 -2.28 -7.31
C ASN A 89 -11.49 -2.24 -8.72
N TRP A 90 -11.57 -1.09 -9.40
CA TRP A 90 -10.91 -0.89 -10.69
C TRP A 90 -9.39 -1.00 -10.60
N GLY A 91 -8.78 -0.35 -9.60
CA GLY A 91 -7.35 -0.46 -9.33
C GLY A 91 -6.90 -1.91 -9.09
N ASN A 92 -7.70 -2.69 -8.34
CA ASN A 92 -7.44 -4.11 -8.14
C ASN A 92 -7.49 -4.90 -9.45
N GLY A 93 -8.44 -4.62 -10.34
CA GLY A 93 -8.53 -5.25 -11.67
C GLY A 93 -7.30 -4.96 -12.53
N ILE A 94 -6.90 -3.69 -12.62
CA ILE A 94 -5.69 -3.27 -13.35
C ILE A 94 -4.45 -3.96 -12.77
N ARG A 95 -4.32 -3.97 -11.43
CA ARG A 95 -3.19 -4.63 -10.76
C ARG A 95 -3.12 -6.12 -11.09
N LEU A 96 -4.24 -6.82 -11.02
CA LEU A 96 -4.30 -8.26 -11.32
C LEU A 96 -3.96 -8.54 -12.78
N SER A 97 -4.37 -7.69 -13.71
CA SER A 97 -3.98 -7.82 -15.12
C SER A 97 -2.46 -7.67 -15.30
N GLY A 98 -1.83 -6.71 -14.61
CA GLY A 98 -0.38 -6.55 -14.62
C GLY A 98 0.35 -7.78 -14.06
N ILE A 99 -0.11 -8.31 -12.93
CA ILE A 99 0.43 -9.54 -12.33
C ILE A 99 0.31 -10.73 -13.31
N ALA A 100 -0.86 -10.89 -13.95
CA ALA A 100 -1.10 -11.97 -14.90
C ALA A 100 -0.16 -11.89 -16.12
N ILE A 101 0.05 -10.69 -16.66
CA ILE A 101 0.98 -10.45 -17.77
C ILE A 101 2.41 -10.77 -17.34
N THR A 102 2.84 -10.32 -16.15
CA THR A 102 4.18 -10.61 -15.64
C THR A 102 4.41 -12.11 -15.46
N ILE A 103 3.47 -12.83 -14.82
CA ILE A 103 3.55 -14.30 -14.66
C ILE A 103 3.57 -15.00 -16.02
N GLY A 104 2.69 -14.60 -16.95
CA GLY A 104 2.65 -15.16 -18.30
C GLY A 104 3.96 -14.94 -19.06
N SER A 105 4.58 -13.77 -18.91
CA SER A 105 5.88 -13.49 -19.52
C SER A 105 6.99 -14.36 -18.91
N ILE A 106 7.00 -14.57 -17.60
CA ILE A 106 7.96 -15.46 -16.94
C ILE A 106 7.78 -16.88 -17.43
N ALA A 107 6.54 -17.38 -17.47
CA ALA A 107 6.23 -18.71 -18.00
C ALA A 107 6.71 -18.86 -19.46
N TYR A 108 6.52 -17.83 -20.28
CA TYR A 108 7.05 -17.79 -21.65
C TYR A 108 8.59 -17.90 -21.69
N LEU A 109 9.31 -17.25 -20.78
CA LEU A 109 10.77 -17.36 -20.72
C LEU A 109 11.25 -18.74 -20.23
N PHE A 110 10.45 -19.45 -19.41
CA PHE A 110 10.76 -20.82 -18.98
C PHE A 110 10.49 -21.87 -20.06
N THR A 111 9.49 -21.66 -20.91
CA THR A 111 9.08 -22.62 -21.94
C THR A 111 9.81 -22.44 -23.27
N ASN A 112 10.60 -21.36 -23.41
CA ASN A 112 11.34 -21.05 -24.62
C ASN A 112 12.84 -20.98 -24.35
N GLU A 113 13.64 -21.24 -25.38
CA GLU A 113 15.09 -21.03 -25.30
C GLU A 113 15.40 -19.55 -25.08
N ILE A 114 16.37 -19.28 -24.20
CA ILE A 114 16.79 -17.93 -23.85
C ILE A 114 17.68 -17.38 -24.97
N THR A 115 17.04 -16.77 -25.96
CA THR A 115 17.66 -16.10 -27.12
C THR A 115 17.22 -14.64 -27.17
N PRO A 116 17.94 -13.73 -27.87
CA PRO A 116 17.50 -12.34 -28.07
C PRO A 116 16.05 -12.19 -28.52
N ALA A 117 15.60 -13.10 -29.39
CA ALA A 117 14.28 -13.09 -29.99
C ALA A 117 13.17 -13.37 -28.97
N ASN A 118 13.47 -14.10 -27.89
CA ASN A 118 12.53 -14.44 -26.82
C ASN A 118 12.70 -13.54 -25.58
N VAL A 119 13.92 -13.09 -25.29
CA VAL A 119 14.24 -12.19 -24.17
C VAL A 119 13.65 -10.80 -24.38
N ARG A 120 13.68 -10.25 -25.61
CA ARG A 120 13.11 -8.93 -25.89
C ARG A 120 11.59 -8.87 -25.69
N PRO A 121 10.77 -9.78 -26.26
CA PRO A 121 9.34 -9.86 -25.98
C PRO A 121 9.04 -10.11 -24.50
N TRP A 122 9.80 -11.00 -23.83
CA TRP A 122 9.67 -11.22 -22.38
C TRP A 122 9.85 -9.93 -21.60
N PHE A 123 10.95 -9.21 -21.84
CA PHE A 123 11.27 -7.97 -21.14
C PHE A 123 10.18 -6.91 -21.37
N CYS A 124 9.72 -6.75 -22.62
CA CYS A 124 8.66 -5.79 -22.95
C CYS A 124 7.32 -6.15 -22.27
N ALA A 125 6.96 -7.44 -22.26
CA ALA A 125 5.76 -7.92 -21.59
C ALA A 125 5.86 -7.77 -20.07
N SER A 126 6.98 -8.14 -19.46
CA SER A 126 7.27 -7.93 -18.03
C SER A 126 7.23 -6.44 -17.65
N PHE A 127 7.82 -5.57 -18.47
CA PHE A 127 7.81 -4.12 -18.25
C PHE A 127 6.38 -3.56 -18.33
N GLY A 128 5.63 -3.90 -19.37
CA GLY A 128 4.22 -3.50 -19.51
C GLY A 128 3.34 -4.02 -18.37
N GLY A 129 3.56 -5.27 -17.95
CA GLY A 129 2.91 -5.86 -16.77
C GLY A 129 3.25 -5.10 -15.49
N GLY A 130 4.51 -4.70 -15.30
CA GLY A 130 4.96 -3.88 -14.17
C GLY A 130 4.31 -2.49 -14.14
N VAL A 131 4.19 -1.83 -15.29
CA VAL A 131 3.49 -0.52 -15.40
C VAL A 131 2.01 -0.64 -15.03
N LEU A 132 1.32 -1.66 -15.54
CA LEU A 132 -0.08 -1.92 -15.16
C LEU A 132 -0.21 -2.24 -13.67
N GLN A 133 0.65 -3.12 -13.14
CA GLN A 133 0.65 -3.47 -11.73
C GLN A 133 0.82 -2.24 -10.84
N SER A 134 1.78 -1.37 -11.16
CA SER A 134 2.01 -0.14 -10.40
C SER A 134 0.86 0.86 -10.51
N THR A 135 0.31 1.06 -11.71
CA THR A 135 -0.88 1.90 -11.91
C THR A 135 -2.03 1.41 -11.03
N GLY A 136 -2.26 0.09 -11.00
CA GLY A 136 -3.23 -0.53 -10.10
C GLY A 136 -2.92 -0.29 -8.63
N ASN A 137 -1.65 -0.43 -8.21
CA ASN A 137 -1.21 -0.15 -6.83
C ASN A 137 -1.50 1.31 -6.42
N ILE A 138 -1.21 2.28 -7.28
CA ILE A 138 -1.45 3.71 -7.02
C ILE A 138 -2.94 3.96 -6.84
N LEU A 139 -3.78 3.44 -7.74
CA LEU A 139 -5.23 3.60 -7.66
C LEU A 139 -5.81 2.97 -6.39
N VAL A 140 -5.35 1.77 -6.03
CA VAL A 140 -5.77 1.08 -4.80
C VAL A 140 -5.31 1.86 -3.57
N GLY A 141 -4.05 2.29 -3.51
CA GLY A 141 -3.49 3.03 -2.38
C GLY A 141 -4.20 4.37 -2.13
N ASP A 142 -4.40 5.19 -3.17
CA ASP A 142 -5.16 6.44 -3.04
C ASP A 142 -6.61 6.18 -2.59
N SER A 143 -7.26 5.15 -3.14
CA SER A 143 -8.63 4.81 -2.75
C SER A 143 -8.70 4.30 -1.31
N GLU A 144 -7.75 3.46 -0.87
CA GLU A 144 -7.65 2.94 0.49
C GLU A 144 -7.45 4.06 1.50
N ARG A 145 -6.54 4.99 1.21
CA ARG A 145 -6.30 6.17 2.04
C ARG A 145 -7.54 7.05 2.17
N ARG A 146 -8.25 7.31 1.08
CA ARG A 146 -9.49 8.12 1.10
C ARG A 146 -10.63 7.44 1.85
N ILE A 147 -10.79 6.12 1.65
CA ILE A 147 -11.74 5.32 2.44
C ILE A 147 -11.40 5.38 3.91
N GLN A 148 -10.12 5.24 4.26
CA GLN A 148 -9.65 5.31 5.63
C GLN A 148 -9.92 6.66 6.26
N SER A 149 -9.61 7.76 5.56
CA SER A 149 -9.94 9.12 6.01
C SER A 149 -11.44 9.23 6.27
N THR A 150 -12.27 8.85 5.29
CA THR A 150 -13.74 8.89 5.40
C THR A 150 -14.25 8.14 6.63
N ILE A 151 -13.70 6.94 6.90
CA ILE A 151 -14.05 6.13 8.06
C ILE A 151 -13.58 6.78 9.36
N ASN A 152 -12.35 7.28 9.39
CA ASN A 152 -11.80 7.96 10.57
C ASN A 152 -12.58 9.24 10.89
N ASP A 153 -12.96 10.01 9.87
CA ASP A 153 -13.73 11.25 10.00
C ASP A 153 -15.11 10.93 10.60
N PHE A 154 -15.79 9.95 10.02
CA PHE A 154 -17.06 9.46 10.53
C PHE A 154 -16.94 8.99 11.99
N ASN A 155 -15.99 8.11 12.26
CA ASN A 155 -15.84 7.56 13.60
C ASN A 155 -15.47 8.65 14.62
N ALA A 156 -14.58 9.59 14.28
CA ALA A 156 -14.20 10.69 15.17
C ALA A 156 -15.37 11.63 15.47
N TYR A 157 -16.17 11.95 14.45
CA TYR A 157 -17.31 12.84 14.57
C TYR A 157 -18.48 12.21 15.34
N HIS A 158 -18.68 10.91 15.17
CA HIS A 158 -19.86 10.22 15.70
C HIS A 158 -19.59 9.44 16.98
N TYR A 159 -18.34 9.06 17.26
CA TYR A 159 -18.02 8.15 18.35
C TYR A 159 -16.64 8.51 18.93
N SER A 160 -16.57 9.30 20.01
CA SER A 160 -15.37 9.45 20.84
C SER A 160 -15.75 9.30 22.32
N GLY A 161 -15.63 8.10 22.85
CA GLY A 161 -16.01 7.79 24.24
C GLY A 161 -14.92 8.03 25.29
N GLY A 162 -13.68 8.28 24.87
CA GLY A 162 -12.53 8.42 25.76
C GLY A 162 -12.28 9.86 26.25
N GLU A 163 -11.63 9.98 27.40
CA GLU A 163 -11.11 11.26 27.94
C GLU A 163 -9.87 11.76 27.16
N GLU A 164 -9.28 10.88 26.34
CA GLU A 164 -8.05 11.14 25.59
C GLU A 164 -8.33 11.66 24.17
N VAL A 165 -7.34 12.35 23.58
CA VAL A 165 -7.49 12.96 22.25
C VAL A 165 -7.51 11.90 21.17
N PHE A 166 -8.49 11.97 20.26
CA PHE A 166 -8.63 11.04 19.15
C PHE A 166 -7.39 10.99 18.26
N LEU A 167 -6.86 9.78 18.04
CA LEU A 167 -5.72 9.52 17.18
C LEU A 167 -6.15 8.84 15.89
N SER A 168 -5.65 9.36 14.77
CA SER A 168 -5.84 8.76 13.45
C SER A 168 -4.49 8.33 12.85
N MET A 169 -4.53 7.42 11.88
CA MET A 169 -3.34 7.11 11.07
C MET A 169 -3.58 7.45 9.61
N ASP A 170 -2.49 7.80 8.95
CA ASP A 170 -2.39 7.92 7.51
C ASP A 170 -1.16 7.15 7.00
N GLU A 171 -1.22 6.75 5.74
CA GLU A 171 -0.09 6.14 5.04
C GLU A 171 0.57 7.19 4.16
N SER A 172 1.80 7.54 4.52
CA SER A 172 2.63 8.43 3.71
C SER A 172 3.59 7.65 2.83
N ALA A 173 3.72 8.19 1.63
CA ALA A 173 4.67 7.80 0.62
C ALA A 173 6.11 8.17 1.03
N GLY A 174 7.01 7.19 1.19
CA GLY A 174 8.45 7.41 1.34
C GLY A 174 9.25 6.86 0.16
N PHE A 175 10.48 7.36 -0.03
CA PHE A 175 11.37 6.92 -1.13
C PHE A 175 11.67 5.41 -1.09
N PHE A 176 11.78 4.85 0.12
CA PHE A 176 12.03 3.43 0.32
C PHE A 176 10.77 2.64 0.63
N GLY A 177 9.57 3.22 0.54
CA GLY A 177 8.29 2.54 0.77
C GLY A 177 7.34 3.30 1.68
N SER A 178 6.22 2.66 2.01
CA SER A 178 5.16 3.26 2.82
C SER A 178 5.56 3.43 4.28
N LYS A 179 5.32 4.62 4.82
CA LYS A 179 5.44 4.93 6.25
C LYS A 179 4.05 5.14 6.84
N ILE A 180 3.85 4.69 8.07
CA ILE A 180 2.63 4.99 8.82
C ILE A 180 2.91 6.21 9.68
N ASP A 181 2.09 7.25 9.49
CA ASP A 181 2.10 8.46 10.27
C ASP A 181 0.85 8.49 11.16
N ILE A 182 1.01 8.91 12.42
CA ILE A 182 -0.09 9.05 13.38
C ILE A 182 -0.37 10.54 13.57
N TYR A 183 -1.64 10.90 13.67
CA TYR A 183 -2.09 12.27 13.80
C TYR A 183 -3.01 12.43 14.99
N GLU A 184 -2.90 13.59 15.62
CA GLU A 184 -3.83 14.12 16.60
C GLU A 184 -4.51 15.34 15.97
N GLY A 185 -5.73 15.15 15.47
CA GLY A 185 -6.34 16.12 14.55
C GLY A 185 -5.40 16.42 13.36
N PRO A 186 -5.03 17.69 13.09
CA PRO A 186 -4.13 18.03 12.00
C PRO A 186 -2.64 17.83 12.33
N MET A 187 -2.30 17.59 13.60
CA MET A 187 -0.91 17.53 14.05
C MET A 187 -0.35 16.12 13.86
N LYS A 188 0.68 16.01 13.02
CA LYS A 188 1.47 14.77 12.89
C LYS A 188 2.29 14.57 14.16
N LEU A 189 2.17 13.38 14.76
CA LEU A 189 2.93 13.00 15.94
C LEU A 189 4.27 12.37 15.59
N ASP A 190 5.31 12.78 16.31
CA ASP A 190 6.59 12.09 16.33
C ASP A 190 6.50 10.79 17.12
N LYS A 191 7.44 9.89 16.86
CA LYS A 191 7.49 8.57 17.53
C LYS A 191 7.48 8.67 19.05
N SER A 192 8.22 9.61 19.63
CA SER A 192 8.25 9.83 21.09
C SER A 192 6.90 10.32 21.61
N GLN A 193 6.22 11.18 20.87
CA GLN A 193 4.90 11.70 21.21
C GLN A 193 3.85 10.60 21.15
N VAL A 194 3.84 9.78 20.09
CA VAL A 194 2.98 8.59 19.99
C VAL A 194 3.20 7.68 21.19
N MET A 195 4.45 7.32 21.48
CA MET A 195 4.76 6.45 22.63
C MET A 195 4.34 7.07 23.96
N SER A 196 4.47 8.39 24.12
CA SER A 196 4.01 9.11 25.31
C SER A 196 2.50 9.04 25.47
N ARG A 197 1.72 9.13 24.39
CA ARG A 197 0.25 8.96 24.45
C ARG A 197 -0.13 7.54 24.82
N MET A 198 0.59 6.55 24.28
CA MET A 198 0.32 5.14 24.59
C MET A 198 0.80 4.71 25.99
N GLN A 199 1.43 5.57 26.78
CA GLN A 199 1.86 5.22 28.15
C GLN A 199 0.69 4.98 29.09
N SER A 200 -0.47 5.60 28.84
CA SER A 200 -1.68 5.40 29.65
C SER A 200 -2.25 3.98 29.49
N LYS A 201 -1.96 3.28 28.40
CA LYS A 201 -2.51 1.95 28.08
C LYS A 201 -1.41 0.92 27.73
N PRO A 202 -0.99 0.07 28.69
CA PRO A 202 0.15 -0.84 28.50
C PRO A 202 -0.04 -1.85 27.36
N GLU A 203 -1.28 -2.30 27.10
CA GLU A 203 -1.60 -3.21 26.00
C GLU A 203 -1.39 -2.56 24.61
N VAL A 204 -1.77 -1.29 24.47
CA VAL A 204 -1.56 -0.52 23.23
C VAL A 204 -0.07 -0.24 23.01
N ARG A 205 0.69 0.00 24.09
CA ARG A 205 2.14 0.20 24.02
C ARG A 205 2.88 -1.01 23.46
N GLU A 206 2.56 -2.22 23.92
CA GLU A 206 3.20 -3.44 23.42
C GLU A 206 2.96 -3.63 21.91
N LEU A 207 1.74 -3.34 21.45
CA LEU A 207 1.40 -3.36 20.02
C LEU A 207 2.24 -2.35 19.24
N TYR A 208 2.47 -1.14 19.76
CA TYR A 208 3.29 -0.12 19.11
C TYR A 208 4.77 -0.49 19.00
N ASP A 209 5.36 -1.10 20.02
CA ASP A 209 6.75 -1.59 19.93
C ASP A 209 6.90 -2.64 18.82
N LYS A 210 5.90 -3.52 18.69
CA LYS A 210 5.80 -4.48 17.59
C LYS A 210 5.61 -3.81 16.23
N ILE A 211 4.84 -2.73 16.14
CA ILE A 211 4.65 -1.95 14.91
C ILE A 211 5.97 -1.29 14.47
N PHE A 212 6.72 -0.69 15.40
CA PHE A 212 7.98 -0.01 15.06
C PHE A 212 9.09 -0.97 14.61
N SER A 213 9.22 -2.13 15.26
CA SER A 213 10.18 -3.16 14.82
C SER A 213 9.83 -3.65 13.41
N ARG A 214 8.54 -3.78 13.11
CA ARG A 214 8.06 -4.14 11.78
C ARG A 214 8.39 -3.10 10.72
N GLN A 215 8.12 -1.81 10.96
CA GLN A 215 8.43 -0.77 9.97
C GLN A 215 9.91 -0.77 9.54
N LYS A 216 10.83 -1.07 10.47
CA LYS A 216 12.26 -1.22 10.15
C LYS A 216 12.53 -2.38 9.20
N VAL A 217 11.95 -3.56 9.47
CA VAL A 217 12.11 -4.74 8.62
C VAL A 217 11.57 -4.49 7.22
N SER A 218 10.42 -3.80 7.11
CA SER A 218 9.86 -3.46 5.80
C SER A 218 10.78 -2.55 5.00
N THR A 219 11.30 -1.49 5.64
CA THR A 219 12.24 -0.56 5.00
C THR A 219 13.47 -1.30 4.43
N VAL A 220 14.05 -2.22 5.21
CA VAL A 220 15.20 -3.03 4.76
C VAL A 220 14.82 -3.93 3.58
N ALA A 221 13.66 -4.59 3.64
CA ALA A 221 13.19 -5.44 2.56
C ALA A 221 12.97 -4.65 1.26
N GLN A 222 12.45 -3.42 1.36
CA GLN A 222 12.20 -2.54 0.22
C GLN A 222 13.51 -2.02 -0.40
N VAL A 223 14.52 -1.69 0.41
CA VAL A 223 15.88 -1.36 -0.06
C VAL A 223 16.48 -2.54 -0.82
N ALA A 224 16.42 -3.75 -0.24
CA ALA A 224 16.94 -4.96 -0.87
C ALA A 224 16.23 -5.26 -2.20
N ASN A 225 14.90 -5.15 -2.23
CA ASN A 225 14.10 -5.33 -3.44
C ASN A 225 14.49 -4.34 -4.54
N THR A 226 14.70 -3.06 -4.18
CA THR A 226 15.15 -2.02 -5.11
C THR A 226 16.51 -2.36 -5.71
N ALA A 227 17.46 -2.80 -4.87
CA ALA A 227 18.77 -3.24 -5.34
C ALA A 227 18.71 -4.45 -6.29
N VAL A 228 17.87 -5.44 -5.98
CA VAL A 228 17.65 -6.62 -6.83
C VAL A 228 17.06 -6.20 -8.19
N GLN A 229 16.11 -5.27 -8.22
CA GLN A 229 15.52 -4.77 -9.47
C GLN A 229 16.54 -4.06 -10.35
N PHE A 230 17.40 -3.20 -9.77
CA PHE A 230 18.51 -2.60 -10.50
C PHE A 230 19.49 -3.65 -11.04
N GLY A 231 19.78 -4.68 -10.23
CA GLY A 231 20.63 -5.81 -10.66
C GLY A 231 20.06 -6.56 -11.86
N ILE A 232 18.75 -6.87 -11.85
CA ILE A 232 18.07 -7.54 -12.98
C ILE A 232 18.18 -6.68 -14.26
N ILE A 233 17.92 -5.38 -14.16
CA ILE A 233 17.95 -4.47 -15.31
C ILE A 233 19.37 -4.35 -15.87
N PHE A 234 20.36 -4.11 -15.01
CA PHE A 234 21.75 -3.98 -15.46
C PHE A 234 22.24 -5.27 -16.11
N PHE A 235 21.91 -6.43 -15.52
CA PHE A 235 22.28 -7.73 -16.06
C PHE A 235 21.59 -8.04 -17.40
N ALA A 236 20.32 -7.68 -17.55
CA ALA A 236 19.57 -7.87 -18.80
C ALA A 236 20.06 -6.95 -19.94
N LEU A 237 20.56 -5.75 -19.61
CA LEU A 237 21.05 -4.77 -20.60
C LEU A 237 22.54 -4.92 -20.93
N ALA A 238 23.37 -5.39 -19.98
CA ALA A 238 24.81 -5.48 -20.14
C ALA A 238 25.31 -6.84 -20.67
N SER A 239 24.50 -7.90 -20.58
CA SER A 239 24.94 -9.25 -20.97
C SER A 239 24.82 -9.47 -22.47
N GLU A 240 25.92 -9.93 -23.11
CA GLU A 240 25.87 -10.37 -24.51
C GLU A 240 24.99 -11.63 -24.66
N PRO A 241 24.17 -11.70 -25.72
CA PRO A 241 23.03 -12.61 -25.83
C PRO A 241 23.30 -14.11 -25.95
N GLN A 242 24.54 -14.57 -25.89
CA GLN A 242 24.91 -15.98 -26.04
C GLN A 242 25.48 -16.63 -24.77
N SER A 243 25.60 -15.90 -23.66
CA SER A 243 26.26 -16.47 -22.47
C SER A 243 25.33 -17.37 -21.66
N SER A 244 25.82 -18.56 -21.31
CA SER A 244 25.18 -19.51 -20.38
C SER A 244 24.97 -18.93 -18.97
N ALA A 245 25.57 -17.77 -18.67
CA ALA A 245 25.36 -17.02 -17.43
C ALA A 245 23.98 -16.33 -17.39
N LEU A 246 23.35 -16.04 -18.55
CA LEU A 246 22.02 -15.40 -18.57
C LEU A 246 20.98 -16.28 -17.87
N ASN A 247 20.97 -17.58 -18.14
CA ASN A 247 20.02 -18.54 -17.57
C ASN A 247 20.28 -18.79 -16.06
N LYS A 248 21.56 -18.91 -15.67
CA LYS A 248 21.94 -19.22 -14.28
C LYS A 248 21.72 -18.08 -13.28
N THR A 249 21.59 -16.84 -13.74
CA THR A 249 21.56 -15.66 -12.86
C THR A 249 20.29 -14.82 -13.02
N LEU A 250 19.75 -14.66 -14.23
CA LEU A 250 18.57 -13.83 -14.46
C LEU A 250 17.29 -14.43 -13.84
N ILE A 251 17.09 -15.75 -13.97
CA ILE A 251 15.91 -16.42 -13.42
C ILE A 251 15.90 -16.38 -11.88
N PRO A 252 16.97 -16.76 -11.16
CA PRO A 252 17.00 -16.64 -9.71
C PRO A 252 16.80 -15.20 -9.21
N LEU A 253 17.46 -14.21 -9.84
CA LEU A 253 17.30 -12.79 -9.47
C LEU A 253 15.86 -12.32 -9.63
N THR A 254 15.22 -12.68 -10.75
CA THR A 254 13.81 -12.33 -11.02
C THR A 254 12.88 -12.94 -9.97
N MET A 255 13.11 -14.20 -9.59
CA MET A 255 12.34 -14.86 -8.53
C MET A 255 12.59 -14.24 -7.15
N THR A 256 13.82 -13.86 -6.82
CA THR A 256 14.15 -13.11 -5.60
C THR A 256 13.41 -11.77 -5.57
N GLY A 257 13.38 -11.03 -6.68
CA GLY A 257 12.64 -9.77 -6.78
C GLY A 257 11.14 -9.94 -6.56
N ILE A 258 10.52 -10.98 -7.13
CA ILE A 258 9.10 -11.29 -6.92
C ILE A 258 8.84 -11.67 -5.46
N GLY A 259 9.66 -12.54 -4.89
CA GLY A 259 9.55 -12.98 -3.50
C GLY A 259 9.64 -11.80 -2.51
N LEU A 260 10.60 -10.89 -2.72
CA LEU A 260 10.77 -9.71 -1.89
C LEU A 260 9.59 -8.72 -2.03
N ASN A 261 9.03 -8.54 -3.23
CA ASN A 261 7.83 -7.73 -3.44
C ASN A 261 6.59 -8.30 -2.72
N ILE A 262 6.37 -9.62 -2.79
CA ILE A 262 5.25 -10.28 -2.11
C ILE A 262 5.43 -10.21 -0.59
N PHE A 263 6.65 -10.48 -0.11
CA PHE A 263 6.97 -10.46 1.30
C PHE A 263 6.80 -9.06 1.90
N SER A 264 7.41 -8.03 1.29
CA SER A 264 7.30 -6.63 1.75
C SER A 264 5.83 -6.20 1.79
N GLY A 265 5.06 -6.42 0.72
CA GLY A 265 3.65 -6.06 0.69
C GLY A 265 2.78 -6.80 1.72
N ALA A 266 3.06 -8.07 2.01
CA ALA A 266 2.37 -8.80 3.07
C ALA A 266 2.72 -8.26 4.47
N TYR A 267 3.97 -7.89 4.65
CA TYR A 267 4.49 -7.37 5.91
C TYR A 267 3.97 -5.96 6.21
N ASP A 268 3.90 -5.09 5.21
CA ASP A 268 3.31 -3.74 5.28
C ASP A 268 1.83 -3.81 5.67
N ARG A 269 1.04 -4.64 4.97
CA ARG A 269 -0.38 -4.86 5.29
C ARG A 269 -0.60 -5.27 6.74
N LYS A 270 0.19 -6.25 7.22
CA LYS A 270 0.08 -6.72 8.61
C LYS A 270 0.41 -5.60 9.60
N THR A 271 1.39 -4.75 9.29
CA THR A 271 1.78 -3.61 10.12
C THR A 271 0.70 -2.54 10.16
N ARG A 272 0.07 -2.21 9.02
CA ARG A 272 -1.07 -1.29 8.97
C ARG A 272 -2.27 -1.81 9.74
N ASN A 273 -2.64 -3.08 9.58
CA ASN A 273 -3.75 -3.68 10.33
C ASN A 273 -3.51 -3.66 11.84
N LEU A 274 -2.29 -3.98 12.30
CA LEU A 274 -1.92 -3.88 13.73
C LEU A 274 -2.00 -2.44 14.24
N THR A 275 -1.63 -1.46 13.40
CA THR A 275 -1.72 -0.05 13.80
C THR A 275 -3.16 0.41 13.94
N ARG A 276 -4.05 -0.01 13.04
CA ARG A 276 -5.50 0.26 13.15
C ARG A 276 -6.11 -0.36 14.40
N GLU A 277 -5.72 -1.59 14.71
CA GLU A 277 -6.14 -2.28 15.93
C GLU A 277 -5.68 -1.54 17.18
N ALA A 278 -4.40 -1.14 17.24
CA ALA A 278 -3.88 -0.35 18.35
C ALA A 278 -4.58 1.00 18.53
N LEU A 279 -4.92 1.69 17.43
CA LEU A 279 -5.68 2.94 17.47
C LEU A 279 -7.14 2.73 17.88
N LEU A 280 -7.77 1.64 17.45
CA LEU A 280 -9.14 1.31 17.83
C LEU A 280 -9.23 1.10 19.35
N LEU A 281 -8.32 0.31 19.91
CA LEU A 281 -8.20 0.12 21.37
C LEU A 281 -7.96 1.46 22.07
N TYR A 282 -7.00 2.26 21.58
CA TYR A 282 -6.69 3.56 22.20
C TYR A 282 -7.88 4.53 22.23
N ASN A 283 -8.62 4.65 21.12
CA ASN A 283 -9.68 5.64 20.98
C ASN A 283 -10.98 5.24 21.67
N TYR A 284 -11.24 3.94 21.84
CA TYR A 284 -12.58 3.42 22.16
C TYR A 284 -12.67 2.46 23.34
N GLU A 285 -11.55 1.93 23.83
CA GLU A 285 -11.49 1.02 24.98
C GLU A 285 -10.61 1.59 26.10
#